data_AF-A0A1G0RYB9-F1
#
_entry.id   AF-A0A1G0RYB9-F1
#
_cell.length_a   1.000
_cell.length_b   1.000
_cell.length_c   1.000
_cell.angle_alpha   90.00
_cell.angle_beta   90.00
_cell.angle_gamma   90.00
#
_symmetry.space_group_name_H-M   'P 1'
#
loop_
_entity.id
_entity.type
_entity.pdbx_description
1 polymer ?
#
loop_
_entity_poly.entity_id
_entity_poly.type
_entity_poly.pdbx_seq_one_letter_code
_entity_poly.pdbx_strand_id
1 'polypeptide(L)'
;MKYRTKTILGLLLIIFSFTLVSCKKINPCGSFTFTGVANDGAASNGITMNLRFSFDPALCGSDCNTTTICYIQMVRTFDFSEGTYSYISEEHEARAIEYGWYIDRLTGRNWGYYGRNNNGTFANNLTPGNNLTDAILFDAPSRSDAMRNIWWQAVSASVSIDGGVNSCNNNFLGYYYWSWFVDADGTVTDDYIIKGVAWKSLHLVMDDAVTAWNTQAPDLGHNLFPAFDKLMY
;
A
#
# COMPACT_ATOMS: atom_id res chain seq x y z
N MET A 1 32.93 29.35 60.62
CA MET A 1 32.37 28.12 60.01
C MET A 1 31.90 28.49 58.60
N LYS A 2 32.53 27.92 57.57
CA LYS A 2 32.45 28.37 56.16
C LYS A 2 31.17 27.85 55.47
N TYR A 3 30.37 28.75 54.90
CA TYR A 3 29.29 28.42 53.97
C TYR A 3 29.88 27.91 52.65
N ARG A 4 29.45 26.73 52.18
CA ARG A 4 29.77 26.19 50.84
C ARG A 4 28.54 26.28 49.96
N THR A 5 28.57 27.24 49.05
CA THR A 5 27.66 27.37 47.90
C THR A 5 27.93 26.20 46.95
N LYS A 6 26.93 25.36 46.68
CA LYS A 6 27.00 24.33 45.64
C LYS A 6 26.57 24.97 44.31
N THR A 7 27.54 25.15 43.42
CA THR A 7 27.33 25.58 42.03
C THR A 7 26.51 24.53 41.29
N ILE A 8 25.33 24.93 40.82
CA ILE A 8 24.48 24.20 39.87
C ILE A 8 25.19 24.29 38.52
N LEU A 9 25.86 23.22 38.09
CA LEU A 9 26.43 23.11 36.75
C LEU A 9 25.40 22.40 35.87
N GLY A 10 24.72 23.20 35.03
CA GLY A 10 23.69 22.75 34.12
C GLY A 10 24.22 21.71 33.13
N LEU A 11 23.65 20.51 33.20
CA LEU A 11 23.74 19.55 32.11
C LEU A 11 22.86 20.10 30.97
N LEU A 12 23.50 20.57 29.91
CA LEU A 12 22.86 20.87 28.62
C LEU A 12 22.02 19.66 28.22
N LEU A 13 20.69 19.78 28.37
CA LEU A 13 19.75 18.95 27.67
C LEU A 13 19.86 19.37 26.20
N ILE A 14 20.77 18.74 25.45
CA ILE A 14 20.70 18.71 24.00
C ILE A 14 19.43 17.92 23.71
N ILE A 15 18.31 18.64 23.70
CA ILE A 15 17.07 18.19 23.10
C ILE A 15 17.46 17.92 21.67
N PHE A 16 17.75 16.65 21.38
CA PHE A 16 17.75 16.11 20.04
C PHE A 16 16.32 16.34 19.55
N SER A 17 16.09 17.54 19.04
CA SER A 17 14.98 17.86 18.18
C SER A 17 15.26 17.07 16.92
N PHE A 18 15.03 15.75 17.00
CA PHE A 18 14.56 15.00 15.86
C PHE A 18 13.34 15.78 15.41
N THR A 19 13.56 16.69 14.47
CA THR A 19 12.50 17.24 13.67
C THR A 19 11.81 15.99 13.15
N LEU A 20 10.64 15.70 13.73
CA LEU A 20 9.69 14.78 13.15
C LEU A 20 9.45 15.40 11.78
N VAL A 21 10.22 14.94 10.78
CA VAL A 21 10.01 15.27 9.39
C VAL A 21 8.62 14.74 9.14
N SER A 22 7.64 15.62 9.35
CA SER A 22 6.22 15.33 9.24
C SER A 22 6.06 14.50 7.99
N CYS A 23 5.51 13.30 8.11
CA CYS A 23 5.25 12.42 6.99
C CYS A 23 4.54 13.23 5.90
N LYS A 24 5.29 13.66 4.88
CA LYS A 24 4.74 14.45 3.79
C LYS A 24 3.92 13.51 2.94
N LYS A 25 2.65 13.82 2.73
CA LYS A 25 1.79 13.03 1.83
C LYS A 25 2.30 13.16 0.39
N ILE A 26 2.14 12.09 -0.39
CA ILE A 26 2.30 12.16 -1.84
C ILE A 26 1.08 12.87 -2.41
N ASN A 27 1.26 13.75 -3.40
CA ASN A 27 0.13 14.41 -4.05
C ASN A 27 -0.42 13.48 -5.15
N PRO A 28 -1.65 12.97 -5.03
CA PRO A 28 -2.28 12.18 -6.09
C PRO A 28 -2.75 13.07 -7.25
N CYS A 29 -2.76 12.50 -8.45
CA CYS A 29 -3.42 12.99 -9.67
C CYS A 29 -4.95 12.84 -9.62
N GLY A 30 -5.55 13.10 -8.47
CA GLY A 30 -6.96 12.78 -8.23
C GLY A 30 -7.28 12.76 -6.75
N SER A 31 -8.34 12.04 -6.39
CA SER A 31 -8.77 11.90 -4.99
C SER A 31 -9.12 10.46 -4.65
N PHE A 32 -8.80 10.08 -3.41
CA PHE A 32 -9.17 8.79 -2.86
C PHE A 32 -10.34 8.93 -1.89
N THR A 33 -11.27 7.98 -1.95
CA THR A 33 -12.26 7.74 -0.90
C THR A 33 -12.10 6.31 -0.41
N PHE A 34 -11.96 6.13 0.90
CA PHE A 34 -11.85 4.80 1.51
C PHE A 34 -12.96 4.59 2.52
N THR A 35 -13.60 3.43 2.43
CA THR A 35 -14.44 2.86 3.49
C THR A 35 -13.87 1.52 3.91
N GLY A 36 -13.89 1.24 5.20
CA GLY A 36 -13.41 -0.03 5.74
C GLY A 36 -14.14 -0.27 7.05
N VAL A 37 -14.60 -1.50 7.22
CA VAL A 37 -15.37 -1.95 8.38
C VAL A 37 -14.77 -3.25 8.85
N ALA A 38 -14.46 -3.34 10.14
CA ALA A 38 -14.07 -4.57 10.78
C ALA A 38 -15.26 -5.53 10.79
N ASN A 39 -15.04 -6.71 10.25
CA ASN A 39 -16.01 -7.79 10.22
C ASN A 39 -15.37 -8.96 10.95
N ASP A 40 -15.61 -9.03 12.26
CA ASP A 40 -14.97 -9.99 13.15
C ASP A 40 -16.03 -10.91 13.80
N GLY A 41 -16.45 -11.90 13.03
CA GLY A 41 -17.44 -12.91 13.40
C GLY A 41 -17.05 -14.30 12.88
N ALA A 42 -17.79 -15.33 13.29
CA ALA A 42 -17.45 -16.73 13.00
C ALA A 42 -17.38 -17.09 11.50
N ALA A 43 -18.03 -16.32 10.62
CA ALA A 43 -18.07 -16.54 9.17
C ALA A 43 -17.27 -15.50 8.36
N SER A 44 -16.78 -14.45 9.02
CA SER A 44 -16.04 -13.34 8.39
C SER A 44 -15.09 -12.78 9.44
N ASN A 45 -13.80 -12.87 9.24
CA ASN A 45 -12.80 -12.49 10.22
C ASN A 45 -11.72 -11.63 9.56
N GLY A 46 -11.80 -10.32 9.75
CA GLY A 46 -10.87 -9.36 9.16
C GLY A 46 -11.56 -8.03 8.92
N ILE A 47 -11.35 -7.44 7.74
CA ILE A 47 -12.04 -6.22 7.35
C ILE A 47 -12.66 -6.38 5.96
N THR A 48 -13.73 -5.64 5.69
CA THR A 48 -14.20 -5.40 4.34
C THR A 48 -13.98 -3.94 3.99
N MET A 49 -13.37 -3.68 2.84
CA MET A 49 -13.02 -2.33 2.41
C MET A 49 -13.44 -2.05 0.98
N ASN A 50 -13.56 -0.76 0.70
CA ASN A 50 -13.73 -0.21 -0.63
C ASN A 50 -12.85 1.04 -0.75
N LEU A 51 -11.93 1.02 -1.72
CA LEU A 51 -11.11 2.14 -2.12
C LEU A 51 -11.52 2.61 -3.51
N ARG A 52 -11.95 3.85 -3.58
CA ARG A 52 -12.31 4.55 -4.80
C ARG A 52 -11.25 5.58 -5.15
N PHE A 53 -10.87 5.68 -6.41
CA PHE A 53 -10.02 6.72 -6.95
C PHE A 53 -10.73 7.46 -8.08
N SER A 54 -10.94 8.76 -7.89
CA SER A 54 -11.43 9.68 -8.90
C SER A 54 -10.24 10.40 -9.52
N PHE A 55 -10.00 10.20 -10.81
CA PHE A 55 -8.91 10.86 -11.52
C PHE A 55 -9.24 12.33 -11.80
N ASP A 56 -8.22 13.20 -11.66
CA ASP A 56 -8.29 14.60 -12.05
C ASP A 56 -7.07 14.94 -12.93
N PRO A 57 -7.25 15.03 -14.26
CA PRO A 57 -6.18 15.38 -15.19
C PRO A 57 -5.46 16.67 -14.81
N ALA A 58 -6.17 17.68 -14.27
CA ALA A 58 -5.57 18.96 -13.94
C ALA A 58 -4.52 18.83 -12.82
N LEU A 59 -4.70 17.86 -11.92
CA LEU A 59 -3.73 17.53 -10.87
C LEU A 59 -2.56 16.68 -11.40
N CYS A 60 -2.69 16.06 -12.57
CA CYS A 60 -1.65 15.22 -13.19
C CYS A 60 -0.84 15.92 -14.29
N GLY A 61 -1.06 17.23 -14.47
CA GLY A 61 -0.59 17.97 -15.64
C GLY A 61 -1.63 17.93 -16.75
N SER A 62 -1.88 19.08 -17.38
CA SER A 62 -3.02 19.37 -18.25
C SER A 62 -3.21 18.46 -19.48
N ASP A 63 -2.22 17.62 -19.83
CA ASP A 63 -2.24 16.77 -21.02
C ASP A 63 -2.38 15.26 -20.69
N CYS A 64 -2.73 14.93 -19.44
CA CYS A 64 -2.79 13.56 -18.95
C CYS A 64 -4.18 12.90 -19.15
N ASN A 65 -4.34 12.09 -20.20
CA ASN A 65 -5.54 11.29 -20.41
C ASN A 65 -5.32 9.82 -20.03
N THR A 66 -6.34 9.16 -19.47
CA THR A 66 -6.34 7.73 -19.14
C THR A 66 -7.65 7.05 -19.56
N THR A 67 -7.49 5.91 -20.24
CA THR A 67 -8.60 5.06 -20.71
C THR A 67 -8.90 3.93 -19.74
N THR A 68 -7.90 3.48 -18.97
CA THR A 68 -8.05 2.44 -17.96
C THR A 68 -7.23 2.81 -16.74
N ILE A 69 -7.90 2.93 -15.60
CA ILE A 69 -7.26 3.06 -14.30
C ILE A 69 -7.49 1.77 -13.52
N CYS A 70 -6.43 1.18 -13.00
CA CYS A 70 -6.49 0.02 -12.11
C CYS A 70 -5.55 0.22 -10.92
N TYR A 71 -5.30 -0.86 -10.16
CA TYR A 71 -4.44 -0.80 -8.98
C TYR A 71 -3.29 -1.79 -9.04
N ILE A 72 -2.14 -1.36 -8.53
CA ILE A 72 -1.10 -2.24 -8.00
C ILE A 72 -1.22 -2.17 -6.49
N GLN A 73 -1.21 -3.31 -5.82
CA GLN A 73 -1.21 -3.37 -4.36
C GLN A 73 0.08 -4.03 -3.91
N MET A 74 0.74 -3.46 -2.90
CA MET A 74 1.77 -4.15 -2.15
C MET A 74 1.31 -4.30 -0.71
N VAL A 75 1.68 -5.40 -0.08
CA VAL A 75 1.29 -5.74 1.29
C VAL A 75 2.49 -6.20 2.10
N ARG A 76 2.34 -6.14 3.42
CA ARG A 76 3.20 -6.84 4.38
C ARG A 76 2.40 -7.20 5.61
N THR A 77 2.88 -8.21 6.32
CA THR A 77 2.29 -8.66 7.59
C THR A 77 3.41 -8.71 8.62
N PHE A 78 3.27 -7.99 9.72
CA PHE A 78 4.23 -8.03 10.83
C PHE A 78 3.63 -8.79 12.01
N ASP A 79 4.32 -9.83 12.47
CA ASP A 79 3.99 -10.58 13.67
C ASP A 79 4.73 -9.97 14.86
N PHE A 80 3.98 -9.37 15.79
CA PHE A 80 4.56 -8.76 16.98
C PHE A 80 4.99 -9.79 18.03
N SER A 81 4.48 -11.01 17.98
CA SER A 81 4.86 -12.09 18.90
C SER A 81 6.24 -12.63 18.55
N GLU A 82 6.49 -12.81 17.26
CA GLU A 82 7.79 -13.28 16.75
C GLU A 82 8.77 -12.13 16.47
N GLY A 83 8.27 -10.90 16.33
CA GLY A 83 9.06 -9.73 15.97
C GLY A 83 9.60 -9.78 14.52
N THR A 84 8.88 -10.45 13.63
CA THR A 84 9.30 -10.68 12.24
C THR A 84 8.14 -10.48 11.25
N TYR A 85 8.45 -10.48 9.95
CA TYR A 85 7.45 -10.47 8.90
C TYR A 85 6.95 -11.89 8.61
N SER A 86 5.64 -12.02 8.42
CA SER A 86 4.99 -13.28 8.04
C SER A 86 4.47 -13.22 6.60
N TYR A 87 4.50 -14.36 5.93
CA TYR A 87 4.14 -14.50 4.52
C TYR A 87 3.09 -15.60 4.35
N ILE A 88 2.18 -15.43 3.39
CA ILE A 88 1.10 -16.39 3.15
C ILE A 88 1.56 -17.63 2.37
N SER A 89 2.71 -17.54 1.70
CA SER A 89 3.40 -18.68 1.08
C SER A 89 4.88 -18.37 0.83
N GLU A 90 5.67 -19.39 0.55
CA GLU A 90 7.09 -19.27 0.18
C GLU A 90 7.29 -18.38 -1.06
N GLU A 91 6.36 -18.37 -2.02
CA GLU A 91 6.44 -17.48 -3.19
C GLU A 91 6.34 -16.00 -2.78
N HIS A 92 5.50 -15.68 -1.79
CA HIS A 92 5.37 -14.31 -1.29
C HIS A 92 6.59 -13.88 -0.49
N GLU A 93 7.19 -14.80 0.27
CA GLU A 93 8.45 -14.58 0.97
C GLU A 93 9.61 -14.35 -0.02
N ALA A 94 9.73 -15.21 -1.04
CA ALA A 94 10.79 -15.12 -2.03
C ALA A 94 10.78 -13.80 -2.81
N ARG A 95 9.62 -13.15 -2.95
CA ARG A 95 9.44 -11.88 -3.64
C ARG A 95 9.36 -10.66 -2.73
N ALA A 96 9.54 -10.86 -1.43
CA ALA A 96 9.58 -9.78 -0.47
C ALA A 96 10.85 -8.95 -0.63
N ILE A 97 10.69 -7.63 -0.56
CA ILE A 97 11.78 -6.67 -0.46
C ILE A 97 12.04 -6.32 1.01
N GLU A 98 12.89 -5.33 1.24
CA GLU A 98 13.18 -4.84 2.59
C GLU A 98 11.90 -4.50 3.36
N TYR A 99 11.88 -4.81 4.66
CA TYR A 99 10.73 -4.64 5.54
C TYR A 99 9.48 -5.45 5.17
N GLY A 100 9.68 -6.57 4.45
CA GLY A 100 8.66 -7.60 4.22
C GLY A 100 7.57 -7.22 3.22
N TRP A 101 7.74 -6.11 2.49
CA TRP A 101 6.80 -5.69 1.45
C TRP A 101 6.90 -6.57 0.22
N TYR A 102 5.76 -6.89 -0.41
CA TYR A 102 5.73 -7.55 -1.70
C TYR A 102 4.47 -7.15 -2.48
N ILE A 103 4.49 -7.29 -3.80
CA ILE A 103 3.30 -7.10 -4.65
C ILE A 103 2.24 -8.13 -4.29
N ASP A 104 1.04 -7.70 -3.95
CA ASP A 104 -0.08 -8.53 -3.49
C ASP A 104 -0.81 -9.19 -4.67
N ARG A 105 -0.30 -10.35 -5.09
CA ARG A 105 -0.88 -11.17 -6.14
C ARG A 105 -0.86 -12.65 -5.78
N LEU A 106 -2.00 -13.29 -5.98
CA LEU A 106 -2.13 -14.74 -5.78
C LEU A 106 -1.17 -15.50 -6.70
N THR A 107 -0.62 -16.60 -6.18
CA THR A 107 0.16 -17.59 -6.94
C THR A 107 -0.55 -17.99 -8.22
N GLY A 108 0.20 -18.10 -9.32
CA GLY A 108 -0.30 -18.51 -10.65
C GLY A 108 -1.04 -17.42 -11.43
N ARG A 109 -1.03 -16.17 -10.95
CA ARG A 109 -1.56 -15.02 -11.70
C ARG A 109 -0.50 -14.43 -12.62
N ASN A 110 -0.82 -14.30 -13.90
CA ASN A 110 0.12 -13.80 -14.90
C ASN A 110 0.36 -12.29 -14.78
N TRP A 111 -0.51 -11.53 -14.12
CA TRP A 111 -0.41 -10.08 -14.07
C TRP A 111 -0.16 -9.60 -12.64
N GLY A 112 0.78 -8.67 -12.50
CA GLY A 112 1.07 -7.95 -11.26
C GLY A 112 -0.05 -6.99 -10.82
N TYR A 113 -0.94 -6.59 -11.73
CA TYR A 113 -2.09 -5.72 -11.42
C TYR A 113 -3.10 -6.45 -10.55
N TYR A 114 -3.52 -5.79 -9.46
CA TYR A 114 -4.53 -6.34 -8.57
C TYR A 114 -5.82 -6.59 -9.34
N GLY A 115 -6.49 -7.72 -9.08
CA GLY A 115 -7.74 -8.09 -9.74
C GLY A 115 -7.65 -8.42 -11.24
N ARG A 116 -6.50 -8.28 -11.92
CA ARG A 116 -6.39 -8.63 -13.35
C ARG A 116 -6.23 -10.15 -13.53
N ASN A 117 -7.10 -10.72 -14.35
CA ASN A 117 -7.11 -12.13 -14.72
C ASN A 117 -6.11 -12.44 -15.83
N ASN A 118 -5.72 -13.70 -15.98
CA ASN A 118 -4.72 -14.12 -16.96
C ASN A 118 -5.14 -13.84 -18.41
N ASN A 119 -6.46 -13.80 -18.69
CA ASN A 119 -7.02 -13.42 -19.99
C ASN A 119 -7.12 -11.89 -20.22
N GLY A 120 -6.57 -11.07 -19.33
CA GLY A 120 -6.55 -9.61 -19.43
C GLY A 120 -7.78 -8.89 -18.86
N THR A 121 -8.86 -9.60 -18.54
CA THR A 121 -10.08 -9.04 -17.90
C THR A 121 -9.85 -8.72 -16.42
N PHE A 122 -10.77 -7.99 -15.79
CA PHE A 122 -10.75 -7.71 -14.35
C PHE A 122 -11.77 -8.58 -13.59
N ALA A 123 -11.39 -9.01 -12.39
CA ALA A 123 -12.25 -9.69 -11.44
C ALA A 123 -13.30 -8.73 -10.85
N ASN A 124 -14.40 -9.28 -10.34
CA ASN A 124 -15.55 -8.48 -9.86
C ASN A 124 -15.23 -7.58 -8.65
N ASN A 125 -14.13 -7.84 -7.94
CA ASN A 125 -13.67 -7.00 -6.84
C ASN A 125 -12.85 -5.79 -7.32
N LEU A 126 -12.66 -5.61 -8.63
CA LEU A 126 -12.06 -4.43 -9.22
C LEU A 126 -12.89 -3.93 -10.40
N THR A 127 -13.43 -2.72 -10.26
CA THR A 127 -13.99 -1.97 -11.39
C THR A 127 -12.93 -1.00 -11.90
N PRO A 128 -12.40 -1.17 -13.12
CA PRO A 128 -11.45 -0.22 -13.68
C PRO A 128 -12.13 1.13 -13.94
N GLY A 129 -11.40 2.21 -13.70
CA GLY A 129 -11.84 3.58 -13.96
C GLY A 129 -11.27 4.15 -15.26
N ASN A 130 -11.51 5.44 -15.50
CA ASN A 130 -10.92 6.22 -16.59
C ASN A 130 -11.02 7.73 -16.28
N ASN A 131 -10.84 8.59 -17.28
CA ASN A 131 -11.01 10.04 -17.16
C ASN A 131 -12.35 10.52 -16.55
N LEU A 132 -13.42 9.75 -16.69
CA LEU A 132 -14.78 10.15 -16.36
C LEU A 132 -15.42 9.28 -15.27
N THR A 133 -14.80 8.16 -14.93
CA THR A 133 -15.36 7.15 -14.02
C THR A 133 -14.31 6.69 -13.04
N ASP A 134 -14.71 6.46 -11.80
CA ASP A 134 -13.77 6.06 -10.77
C ASP A 134 -13.27 4.65 -10.94
N ALA A 135 -12.02 4.42 -10.54
CA ALA A 135 -11.52 3.08 -10.29
C ALA A 135 -11.93 2.65 -8.89
N ILE A 136 -12.57 1.49 -8.76
CA ILE A 136 -13.09 0.98 -7.48
C ILE A 136 -12.45 -0.37 -7.18
N LEU A 137 -11.66 -0.40 -6.11
CA LEU A 137 -11.08 -1.59 -5.53
C LEU A 137 -11.91 -2.01 -4.31
N PHE A 138 -12.45 -3.21 -4.34
CA PHE A 138 -13.02 -3.88 -3.19
C PHE A 138 -12.05 -4.95 -2.71
N ASP A 139 -11.80 -4.98 -1.41
CA ASP A 139 -10.99 -6.02 -0.79
C ASP A 139 -11.63 -6.47 0.53
N ALA A 140 -11.35 -7.71 0.88
CA ALA A 140 -11.82 -8.31 2.12
C ALA A 140 -10.74 -9.27 2.66
N PRO A 141 -9.56 -8.75 3.07
CA PRO A 141 -8.54 -9.60 3.65
C PRO A 141 -9.10 -10.25 4.91
N SER A 142 -8.92 -11.57 4.98
CA SER A 142 -9.30 -12.37 6.14
C SER A 142 -8.06 -12.79 6.92
N ARG A 143 -8.24 -13.03 8.21
CA ARG A 143 -7.24 -13.68 9.07
C ARG A 143 -7.60 -15.14 9.27
N SER A 144 -6.63 -15.94 9.70
CA SER A 144 -6.93 -17.19 10.41
C SER A 144 -6.94 -16.95 11.93
N ASP A 145 -7.39 -17.93 12.71
CA ASP A 145 -7.31 -17.86 14.18
C ASP A 145 -5.87 -17.90 14.72
N ALA A 146 -4.92 -18.32 13.88
CA ALA A 146 -3.50 -18.31 14.19
C ALA A 146 -2.87 -16.90 14.04
N MET A 147 -3.52 -15.98 13.32
CA MET A 147 -3.01 -14.63 13.08
C MET A 147 -3.40 -13.67 14.22
N ARG A 148 -2.89 -13.92 15.43
CA ARG A 148 -3.04 -13.03 16.60
C ARG A 148 -1.83 -12.11 16.71
N ASN A 149 -2.03 -10.89 17.23
CA ASN A 149 -0.95 -9.92 17.43
C ASN A 149 -0.22 -9.59 16.10
N ILE A 150 -1.00 -9.40 15.04
CA ILE A 150 -0.52 -9.20 13.67
C ILE A 150 -0.92 -7.81 13.18
N TRP A 151 0.00 -7.12 12.51
CA TRP A 151 -0.29 -5.90 11.77
C TRP A 151 -0.17 -6.15 10.27
N TRP A 152 -1.32 -6.21 9.61
CA TRP A 152 -1.41 -6.32 8.17
C TRP A 152 -1.50 -4.93 7.55
N GLN A 153 -0.68 -4.67 6.53
CA GLN A 153 -0.54 -3.35 5.92
C GLN A 153 -0.57 -3.45 4.40
N ALA A 154 -1.15 -2.45 3.76
CA ALA A 154 -1.21 -2.31 2.32
C ALA A 154 -0.90 -0.90 1.84
N VAL A 155 -0.35 -0.83 0.64
CA VAL A 155 -0.34 0.36 -0.19
C VAL A 155 -0.96 0.00 -1.53
N SER A 156 -2.09 0.64 -1.82
CA SER A 156 -2.77 0.52 -3.11
C SER A 156 -2.42 1.74 -3.96
N ALA A 157 -1.74 1.52 -5.08
CA ALA A 157 -1.36 2.53 -6.04
C ALA A 157 -2.29 2.49 -7.25
N SER A 158 -3.03 3.58 -7.50
CA SER A 158 -3.81 3.73 -8.73
C SER A 158 -2.85 4.00 -9.89
N VAL A 159 -2.99 3.26 -10.98
CA VAL A 159 -2.15 3.36 -12.17
C VAL A 159 -3.00 3.49 -13.42
N SER A 160 -2.54 4.29 -14.39
CA SER A 160 -3.13 4.35 -15.72
C SER A 160 -2.45 3.34 -16.62
N ILE A 161 -3.23 2.51 -17.30
CA ILE A 161 -2.75 1.45 -18.21
C ILE A 161 -3.54 1.44 -19.52
N ASP A 162 -3.09 0.62 -20.46
CA ASP A 162 -3.76 0.33 -21.74
C ASP A 162 -4.15 1.61 -22.51
N GLY A 163 -3.36 2.68 -22.34
CA GLY A 163 -3.54 3.96 -23.01
C GLY A 163 -2.72 4.07 -24.31
N GLY A 164 -3.12 4.99 -25.20
CA GLY A 164 -2.44 5.25 -26.47
C GLY A 164 -1.21 6.17 -26.36
N VAL A 165 -0.56 6.42 -27.50
CA VAL A 165 0.45 7.48 -27.64
C VAL A 165 -0.24 8.81 -27.29
N ASN A 166 0.27 9.55 -26.30
CA ASN A 166 -0.36 10.75 -25.68
C ASN A 166 -1.39 10.48 -24.57
N SER A 167 -1.17 9.41 -23.80
CA SER A 167 -1.91 9.15 -22.56
C SER A 167 -0.92 9.01 -21.40
N CYS A 168 -1.43 9.03 -20.18
CA CYS A 168 -0.67 8.69 -18.97
C CYS A 168 -0.49 7.20 -18.80
N ASN A 169 -0.35 6.47 -19.91
CA ASN A 169 -0.14 5.04 -19.88
C ASN A 169 1.15 4.73 -19.12
N ASN A 170 1.06 3.80 -18.18
CA ASN A 170 2.14 3.44 -17.27
C ASN A 170 2.54 4.58 -16.33
N ASN A 171 1.58 5.33 -15.80
CA ASN A 171 1.85 6.33 -14.76
C ASN A 171 1.22 5.91 -13.43
N PHE A 172 1.96 6.10 -12.34
CA PHE A 172 1.34 6.15 -11.02
C PHE A 172 0.50 7.42 -10.90
N LEU A 173 -0.75 7.27 -10.46
CA LEU A 173 -1.71 8.37 -10.31
C LEU A 173 -1.93 8.73 -8.84
N GLY A 174 -1.55 7.86 -7.90
CA GLY A 174 -1.71 8.12 -6.48
C GLY A 174 -1.41 6.88 -5.66
N TYR A 175 -1.14 7.07 -4.37
CA TYR A 175 -0.86 5.99 -3.42
C TYR A 175 -1.73 6.16 -2.19
N TYR A 176 -2.41 5.10 -1.78
CA TYR A 176 -3.23 5.07 -0.59
C TYR A 176 -2.73 3.98 0.35
N TYR A 177 -2.38 4.37 1.57
CA TYR A 177 -2.01 3.46 2.64
C TYR A 177 -3.26 3.06 3.42
N TRP A 178 -3.37 1.79 3.74
CA TRP A 178 -4.33 1.31 4.73
C TRP A 178 -3.79 0.08 5.46
N SER A 179 -4.24 -0.13 6.68
CA SER A 179 -3.83 -1.26 7.50
C SER A 179 -4.89 -1.59 8.53
N TRP A 180 -4.77 -2.77 9.13
CA TRP A 180 -5.56 -3.21 10.26
C TRP A 180 -4.71 -4.08 11.17
N PHE A 181 -5.05 -4.06 12.46
CA PHE A 181 -4.35 -4.80 13.49
C PHE A 181 -5.29 -5.87 14.07
N VAL A 182 -4.72 -7.06 14.31
CA VAL A 182 -5.35 -8.12 15.09
C VAL A 182 -4.67 -8.15 16.44
N ASP A 183 -5.43 -7.95 17.51
CA ASP A 183 -4.86 -7.98 18.86
C ASP A 183 -4.49 -9.40 19.33
N ALA A 184 -3.98 -9.51 20.56
CA ALA A 184 -3.60 -10.78 21.17
C ALA A 184 -4.80 -11.71 21.41
N ASP A 185 -5.99 -11.15 21.57
CA ASP A 185 -7.24 -11.89 21.74
C ASP A 185 -7.80 -12.37 20.40
N GLY A 186 -7.22 -11.91 19.29
CA GLY A 186 -7.65 -12.23 17.93
C GLY A 186 -8.71 -11.25 17.43
N THR A 187 -8.92 -10.13 18.10
CA THR A 187 -10.01 -9.20 17.80
C THR A 187 -9.57 -8.15 16.78
N VAL A 188 -10.49 -7.75 15.91
CA VAL A 188 -10.35 -6.61 15.00
C VAL A 188 -11.50 -5.64 15.22
N THR A 189 -11.18 -4.36 15.40
CA THR A 189 -12.17 -3.28 15.56
C THR A 189 -11.92 -2.17 14.54
N ASP A 190 -12.93 -1.33 14.30
CA ASP A 190 -12.79 -0.19 13.38
C ASP A 190 -11.68 0.78 13.81
N ASP A 191 -11.43 0.91 15.13
CA ASP A 191 -10.36 1.74 15.70
C ASP A 191 -8.95 1.24 15.35
N TYR A 192 -8.83 -0.01 14.91
CA TYR A 192 -7.56 -0.61 14.46
C TYR A 192 -7.27 -0.37 12.99
N ILE A 193 -8.20 0.26 12.24
CA ILE A 193 -8.03 0.56 10.83
C ILE A 193 -7.30 1.90 10.68
N ILE A 194 -6.06 1.86 10.21
CA ILE A 194 -5.28 3.07 9.86
C ILE A 194 -5.39 3.27 8.36
N LYS A 195 -5.60 4.51 7.91
CA LYS A 195 -5.78 4.82 6.48
C LYS A 195 -5.42 6.25 6.11
N GLY A 196 -5.07 6.45 4.85
CA GLY A 196 -4.90 7.77 4.26
C GLY A 196 -4.05 7.75 3.00
N VAL A 197 -3.95 8.91 2.37
CA VAL A 197 -2.96 9.11 1.31
C VAL A 197 -1.57 8.76 1.85
N ALA A 198 -0.83 7.94 1.11
CA ALA A 198 0.46 7.41 1.53
C ALA A 198 1.50 8.54 1.69
N TRP A 199 2.46 8.29 2.56
CA TRP A 199 3.55 9.22 2.81
C TRP A 199 4.70 9.04 1.80
N LYS A 200 5.52 10.09 1.67
CA LYS A 200 6.50 10.27 0.60
C LYS A 200 7.51 9.13 0.49
N SER A 201 7.87 8.39 1.53
CA SER A 201 8.82 7.27 1.37
C SER A 201 8.20 6.02 0.74
N LEU A 202 6.87 5.85 0.75
CA LEU A 202 6.24 4.61 0.26
C LEU A 202 6.27 4.44 -1.27
N HIS A 203 6.42 5.51 -2.06
CA HIS A 203 6.56 5.33 -3.51
C HIS A 203 7.86 4.61 -3.88
N LEU A 204 8.96 4.86 -3.14
CA LEU A 204 10.22 4.17 -3.35
C LEU A 204 10.08 2.68 -3.03
N VAL A 205 9.39 2.36 -1.94
CA VAL A 205 9.10 0.97 -1.55
C VAL A 205 8.22 0.28 -2.61
N MET A 206 7.24 1.00 -3.19
CA MET A 206 6.44 0.47 -4.30
C MET A 206 7.29 0.24 -5.55
N ASP A 207 8.19 1.17 -5.90
CA ASP A 207 9.12 1.01 -7.03
C ASP A 207 10.01 -0.23 -6.86
N ASP A 208 10.53 -0.43 -5.65
CA ASP A 208 11.36 -1.60 -5.31
C ASP A 208 10.55 -2.90 -5.41
N ALA A 209 9.30 -2.89 -4.93
CA ALA A 209 8.41 -4.06 -5.01
C ALA A 209 8.04 -4.40 -6.47
N VAL A 210 7.78 -3.39 -7.31
CA VAL A 210 7.56 -3.57 -8.77
C VAL A 210 8.82 -4.12 -9.44
N THR A 211 10.00 -3.65 -9.04
CA THR A 211 11.28 -4.15 -9.56
C THR A 211 11.48 -5.62 -9.18
N ALA A 212 11.24 -5.98 -7.91
CA ALA A 212 11.35 -7.37 -7.44
C ALA A 212 10.37 -8.30 -8.18
N TRP A 213 9.12 -7.87 -8.39
CA TRP A 213 8.17 -8.60 -9.23
C TRP A 213 8.73 -8.83 -10.64
N ASN A 214 9.24 -7.78 -11.29
CA ASN A 214 9.78 -7.86 -12.64
C ASN A 214 11.01 -8.76 -12.76
N THR A 215 11.83 -8.88 -11.72
CA THR A 215 12.95 -9.83 -11.69
C THR A 215 12.47 -11.28 -11.73
N GLN A 216 11.39 -11.59 -11.01
CA GLN A 216 10.92 -12.97 -10.82
C GLN A 216 9.87 -13.42 -11.83
N ALA A 217 9.11 -12.46 -12.36
CA ALA A 217 8.00 -12.73 -13.25
C ALA A 217 8.37 -13.64 -14.45
N PRO A 218 9.51 -13.46 -15.17
CA PRO A 218 9.86 -14.32 -16.29
C PRO A 218 9.98 -15.80 -15.93
N ASP A 219 10.62 -16.11 -14.80
CA ASP A 219 10.88 -17.49 -14.36
C ASP A 219 9.60 -18.20 -13.89
N LEU A 220 8.59 -17.43 -13.49
CA LEU A 220 7.28 -17.91 -13.04
C LEU A 220 6.20 -17.86 -14.14
N GLY A 221 6.57 -17.49 -15.37
CA GLY A 221 5.63 -17.35 -16.49
C GLY A 221 4.63 -16.18 -16.30
N HIS A 222 5.01 -15.18 -15.53
CA HIS A 222 4.25 -13.95 -15.31
C HIS A 222 4.68 -12.85 -16.29
N ASN A 223 3.79 -11.88 -16.47
CA ASN A 223 4.03 -10.67 -17.24
C ASN A 223 4.73 -9.62 -16.38
N LEU A 224 5.72 -8.98 -17.00
CA LEU A 224 6.38 -7.80 -16.46
C LEU A 224 5.40 -6.63 -16.37
N PHE A 225 5.58 -5.83 -15.33
CA PHE A 225 5.15 -4.45 -15.37
C PHE A 225 5.97 -3.66 -16.40
N PRO A 226 5.35 -2.69 -17.10
CA PRO A 226 6.09 -1.71 -17.86
C PRO A 226 6.93 -0.82 -16.94
N ALA A 227 7.83 -0.03 -17.51
CA ALA A 227 8.43 1.08 -16.78
C ALA A 227 7.33 2.09 -16.45
N PHE A 228 7.22 2.47 -15.17
CA PHE A 228 6.26 3.47 -14.72
C PHE A 228 6.89 4.86 -14.60
N ASP A 229 6.20 5.89 -15.08
CA ASP A 229 6.52 7.26 -14.69
C ASP A 229 6.09 7.52 -13.25
N LYS A 230 6.98 8.18 -12.51
CA LYS A 230 6.85 8.39 -11.08
C LYS A 230 6.10 9.68 -10.77
N LEU A 231 5.31 9.67 -9.70
CA LEU A 231 4.77 10.91 -9.16
C LEU A 231 5.89 11.77 -8.57
N MET A 232 6.06 12.96 -9.15
CA MET A 232 6.95 14.00 -8.63
C MET A 232 6.36 14.60 -7.34
N TYR A 233 7.23 15.08 -6.46
CA TYR A 233 6.89 15.50 -5.09
C TYR A 233 7.19 16.96 -4.78
#